data_AF-X8AQX3-F1
#
_entry.id   AF-X8AQX3-F1
#
_cell.length_a   1.000
_cell.length_b   1.000
_cell.length_c   1.000
_cell.angle_alpha   90.00
_cell.angle_beta   90.00
_cell.angle_gamma   90.00
#
_symmetry.space_group_name_H-M   'P 1'
#
loop_
_entity.id
_entity.type
_entity.pdbx_description
1 polymer ?
#
loop_
_entity_poly.entity_id
_entity_poly.type
_entity_poly.pdbx_seq_one_letter_code
_entity_poly.pdbx_strand_id
1 'polypeptide(L)' 'MIHASRVVDLVLEAARADETIVLVTDRTEASLRWANNSMTTNGCRPAAAPQ' A
#
# COMPACT_ATOMS: atom_id res chain seq x y z
N MET A 1 4.36 -1.87 7.04
CA MET A 1 4.09 -2.01 5.59
C MET A 1 5.27 -2.76 4.99
N ILE A 2 5.02 -3.75 4.13
CA ILE A 2 6.08 -4.47 3.41
C ILE A 2 6.47 -3.66 2.18
N HIS A 3 7.76 -3.56 1.85
CA HIS A 3 8.20 -2.85 0.65
C HIS A 3 7.73 -3.59 -0.60
N ALA A 4 7.30 -2.85 -1.63
CA ALA A 4 6.82 -3.42 -2.88
C ALA A 4 7.86 -4.37 -3.53
N SER A 5 9.15 -4.03 -3.48
CA SER A 5 10.22 -4.92 -3.96
C SER A 5 10.22 -6.26 -3.24
N ARG A 6 10.07 -6.25 -1.92
CA ARG A 6 10.01 -7.49 -1.13
C ARG A 6 8.79 -8.33 -1.46
N VAL A 7 7.65 -7.70 -1.80
CA VAL A 7 6.46 -8.42 -2.29
C VAL A 7 6.75 -9.08 -3.64
N VAL A 8 7.40 -8.36 -4.55
CA VAL A 8 7.77 -8.90 -5.87
C VAL A 8 8.69 -10.12 -5.71
N ASP A 9 9.74 -10.02 -4.89
CA ASP A 9 10.68 -11.11 -4.67
C ASP A 9 9.98 -12.37 -4.14
N LEU A 10 9.12 -12.20 -3.12
CA LEU A 10 8.38 -13.32 -2.52
C LEU A 10 7.42 -13.99 -3.52
N VAL A 11 6.76 -13.21 -4.37
CA VAL A 11 5.82 -13.74 -5.37
C VAL A 11 6.57 -14.47 -6.48
N LEU A 12 7.68 -13.92 -6.97
CA LEU A 12 8.49 -14.55 -8.01
C LEU A 12 9.18 -15.82 -7.50
N GLU A 13 9.62 -15.86 -6.25
CA GLU A 13 10.19 -17.07 -5.63
C GLU A 13 9.16 -18.20 -5.51
N ALA A 14 7.88 -17.86 -5.28
CA ALA A 14 6.80 -18.84 -5.14
C ALA A 14 6.14 -19.24 -6.48
N ALA A 15 6.32 -18.45 -7.54
CA ALA A 15 5.69 -18.66 -8.83
C ALA A 15 6.24 -19.92 -9.51
N ARG A 16 5.34 -20.73 -10.08
CA ARG A 16 5.69 -21.92 -10.88
C ARG A 16 5.52 -21.73 -12.38
N ALA A 17 4.93 -20.62 -12.78
CA ALA A 17 4.69 -20.29 -14.17
C ALA A 17 5.85 -19.47 -14.73
N ASP A 18 6.28 -19.81 -15.93
CA ASP A 18 7.21 -18.99 -16.70
C ASP A 18 6.57 -17.64 -17.03
N GLU A 19 7.40 -16.61 -17.22
CA GLU A 19 6.99 -15.26 -17.60
C GLU A 19 5.99 -14.59 -16.62
N THR A 20 6.07 -14.94 -15.34
CA THR A 20 5.22 -14.32 -14.31
C THR A 20 5.47 -12.81 -14.21
N ILE A 21 4.41 -12.02 -14.34
CA ILE A 21 4.42 -10.56 -14.12
C ILE A 21 3.72 -10.26 -12.80
N VAL A 22 4.37 -9.47 -11.95
CA VAL A 22 3.83 -9.07 -10.63
C VAL A 22 3.49 -7.58 -10.64
N LEU A 23 2.23 -7.25 -10.35
CA LEU A 23 1.75 -5.89 -10.19
C LEU A 23 1.47 -5.63 -8.71
N VAL A 24 2.27 -4.77 -8.08
CA VAL A 24 2.06 -4.37 -6.68
C VAL A 24 1.37 -3.02 -6.64
N THR A 25 0.22 -2.96 -5.98
CA THR A 25 -0.47 -1.70 -5.71
C THR A 25 -0.42 -1.42 -4.21
N ASP A 26 0.28 -0.35 -3.82
CA ASP A 26 0.23 0.17 -2.46
C ASP A 26 -0.70 1.38 -2.40
N ARG A 27 -1.53 1.44 -1.35
CA ARG A 27 -2.49 2.54 -1.14
C ARG A 27 -2.52 2.92 0.32
N THR A 28 -2.47 4.21 0.57
CA THR A 28 -2.54 4.80 1.91
C THR A 28 -3.61 5.87 1.96
N GLU A 29 -4.37 5.90 3.04
CA GLU A 29 -5.32 6.94 3.39
C GLU A 29 -4.82 7.72 4.60
N ALA A 30 -5.13 9.01 4.63
CA ALA A 30 -4.81 9.89 5.75
C ALA A 30 -6.09 10.46 6.36
N SER A 31 -6.16 10.46 7.69
CA SER A 31 -7.20 11.18 8.42
C SER A 31 -6.73 12.61 8.66
N LEU A 32 -7.45 13.58 8.07
CA LEU A 32 -7.19 15.00 8.24
C LEU A 32 -8.24 15.60 9.19
N ARG A 33 -7.79 16.51 10.06
CA ARG A 33 -8.66 17.31 10.91
C ARG A 33 -8.32 18.77 10.76
N TRP A 34 -9.35 19.57 10.55
CA TRP A 34 -9.29 21.02 10.62
C TRP A 34 -9.70 21.50 12.01
N ALA A 35 -8.87 22.32 12.65
CA ALA A 35 -9.19 22.99 13.92
C ALA A 35 -8.41 24.30 14.03
N ASN A 36 -9.05 25.36 14.54
CA ASN A 36 -8.41 26.66 14.80
C ASN A 36 -7.59 27.22 13.61
N ASN A 37 -8.17 27.17 12.40
CA ASN A 37 -7.53 27.65 11.17
C ASN A 37 -6.27 26.88 10.74
N SER A 38 -6.11 25.64 11.20
CA SER A 38 -4.99 24.77 10.82
C SER A 38 -5.46 23.36 10.48
N MET A 39 -4.83 22.78 9.47
CA MET A 39 -5.04 21.37 9.09
C MET A 39 -3.96 20.51 9.73
N THR A 40 -4.39 19.43 10.38
CA THR A 40 -3.50 18.45 11.02
C THR A 40 -3.76 17.06 10.45
N THR A 41 -2.69 16.31 10.24
CA THR A 41 -2.78 14.88 9.89
C THR A 41 -2.80 14.07 11.18
N ASN A 42 -3.92 13.44 11.48
CA ASN A 42 -4.12 12.66 12.70
C ASN A 42 -3.61 11.22 12.60
N GLY A 43 -3.38 10.73 11.38
CA GLY A 43 -2.85 9.40 11.15
C GLY A 43 -2.93 8.99 9.69
N CYS A 44 -2.10 8.02 9.31
CA CYS A 44 -2.09 7.37 8.02
C CYS A 44 -2.28 5.86 8.19
N ARG A 45 -3.01 5.24 7.28
CA ARG A 45 -3.31 3.80 7.31
C ARG A 45 -3.38 3.25 5.88
N PRO A 46 -3.17 1.94 5.67
CA PRO A 46 -3.48 1.31 4.39
C PRO A 46 -4.93 1.56 4.00
N ALA A 47 -5.18 1.85 2.73
CA ALA A 47 -6.54 1.98 2.22
C ALA A 47 -7.28 0.63 2.31
N ALA A 48 -8.62 0.68 2.45
CA ALA A 48 -9.42 -0.53 2.38
C ALA A 48 -9.32 -1.19 0.99
N ALA A 49 -9.45 -2.52 0.93
CA ALA A 49 -9.53 -3.22 -0.35
C ALA A 49 -10.76 -2.74 -1.14
N PRO A 50 -10.65 -2.53 -2.46
CA PRO A 50 -11.82 -2.22 -3.28
C PRO A 50 -12.83 -3.38 -3.21
N GLN A 51 -14.12 -3.04 -3.18
CA GLN A 51 -15.22 -4.02 -3.21
C GLN A 51 -15.52 -4.52 -4.62
#